data_AF-A0A1H3SLI9-F1
#
_entry.id   AF-A0A1H3SLI9-F1
#
_cell.length_a   1.000
_cell.length_b   1.000
_cell.length_c   1.000
_cell.angle_alpha   90.00
_cell.angle_beta   90.00
_cell.angle_gamma   90.00
#
_symmetry.space_group_name_H-M   'P 1'
#
loop_
_entity.id
_entity.type
_entity.pdbx_description
1 polymer ?
#
loop_
_entity_poly.entity_id
_entity_poly.type
_entity_poly.pdbx_seq_one_letter_code
_entity_poly.pdbx_strand_id
1 'polypeptide(L)'
;MNKELLHSFVLKFRVNSNLRAGFLPPNIDDFEFPFKMYHGAYKEAIEEIQKERECTDEELNVFHDLFQVFMDNLKESLNYNVAENIMIKRIEE
;
A
#
# COMPACT_ATOMS: atom_id res chain seq x y z
N MET A 1 -6.57 -18.21 2.73
CA MET A 1 -5.74 -17.03 2.38
C MET A 1 -4.52 -16.99 3.28
N ASN A 2 -3.31 -16.82 2.73
CA ASN A 2 -2.06 -16.84 3.49
C ASN A 2 -1.87 -15.51 4.25
N LYS A 3 -2.24 -15.48 5.55
CA LYS A 3 -2.17 -14.26 6.36
C LYS A 3 -0.75 -13.70 6.49
N GLU A 4 0.26 -14.56 6.59
CA GLU A 4 1.67 -14.12 6.70
C GLU A 4 2.11 -13.34 5.47
N LEU A 5 1.69 -13.80 4.28
CA LEU A 5 1.95 -13.09 3.03
C LEU A 5 1.31 -11.71 3.00
N LEU A 6 0.03 -11.61 3.40
CA LEU A 6 -0.69 -10.34 3.40
C LEU A 6 -0.08 -9.35 4.40
N HIS A 7 0.32 -9.83 5.57
CA HIS A 7 1.05 -9.02 6.54
C HIS A 7 2.42 -8.57 6.00
N SER A 8 3.15 -9.43 5.28
CA SER A 8 4.39 -9.06 4.61
C SER A 8 4.17 -7.95 3.58
N PHE A 9 3.10 -8.06 2.78
CA PHE A 9 2.70 -7.02 1.83
C PHE A 9 2.42 -5.68 2.52
N VAL A 10 1.58 -5.67 3.56
CA VAL A 10 1.27 -4.43 4.29
C VAL A 10 2.52 -3.80 4.89
N LEU A 11 3.42 -4.59 5.45
CA LEU A 11 4.66 -4.09 6.04
C LEU A 11 5.55 -3.42 4.98
N LYS A 12 5.77 -4.09 3.85
CA LYS A 12 6.58 -3.56 2.75
C LYS A 12 5.95 -2.31 2.13
N PHE A 13 4.62 -2.30 1.95
CA PHE A 13 3.88 -1.15 1.48
C PHE A 13 4.03 0.07 2.41
N ARG A 14 3.92 -0.15 3.74
CA ARG A 14 4.12 0.89 4.75
C ARG A 14 5.53 1.47 4.71
N VAL A 15 6.55 0.61 4.67
CA VAL A 15 7.95 1.04 4.58
C VAL A 15 8.17 1.89 3.33
N ASN A 16 7.73 1.40 2.18
CA ASN A 16 7.89 2.09 0.91
C ASN A 16 7.12 3.42 0.82
N SER A 17 5.96 3.51 1.48
CA SER A 17 5.18 4.74 1.61
C SER A 17 5.91 5.78 2.46
N ASN A 18 6.43 5.38 3.63
CA ASN A 18 7.16 6.27 4.53
C ASN A 18 8.48 6.77 3.92
N LEU A 19 9.21 5.91 3.21
CA LEU A 19 10.43 6.30 2.50
C LEU A 19 10.13 7.42 1.51
N ARG A 20 9.13 7.23 0.65
CA ARG A 20 8.74 8.23 -0.35
C ARG A 20 8.20 9.51 0.29
N ALA A 21 7.43 9.41 1.37
CA ALA A 21 6.93 10.56 2.11
C ALA A 21 8.09 11.40 2.68
N GLY A 22 9.16 10.75 3.15
CA GLY A 22 10.38 11.41 3.62
C GLY A 22 11.16 12.16 2.54
N PHE A 23 10.94 11.85 1.26
CA PHE A 23 11.54 12.56 0.12
C PHE A 23 10.65 13.66 -0.45
N LEU A 24 9.44 13.88 0.10
CA LEU A 24 8.58 14.95 -0.37
C LEU A 24 9.14 16.32 0.05
N PRO A 25 9.29 17.27 -0.90
CA PRO A 25 9.58 18.65 -0.58
C PRO A 25 8.49 19.21 0.36
N PRO A 26 8.86 20.05 1.34
CA PRO A 26 7.91 20.63 2.31
C PRO A 26 6.84 21.54 1.68
N ASN A 27 6.97 21.92 0.40
CA ASN A 27 6.12 22.89 -0.30
C ASN A 27 5.38 22.28 -1.52
N ILE A 28 5.06 20.98 -1.49
CA ILE A 28 4.19 20.40 -2.53
C ILE A 28 2.72 20.73 -2.19
N ASP A 29 2.14 21.66 -2.95
CA ASP A 29 0.69 21.97 -2.96
C ASP A 29 -0.09 21.14 -4.00
N ASP A 30 0.58 20.20 -4.67
CA ASP A 30 -0.02 19.36 -5.70
C ASP A 30 -0.73 18.16 -5.05
N PHE A 31 -2.06 18.27 -4.88
CA PHE A 31 -2.91 17.22 -4.29
C PHE A 31 -2.87 15.88 -5.06
N GLU A 32 -2.44 15.84 -6.33
CA GLU A 32 -2.28 14.57 -7.06
C GLU A 32 -0.96 13.85 -6.74
N PHE A 33 0.06 14.59 -6.30
CA PHE A 33 1.40 14.05 -6.06
C PHE A 33 1.46 13.03 -4.90
N PRO A 34 0.72 13.21 -3.78
CA PRO A 34 0.63 12.21 -2.72
C PRO A 34 0.11 10.86 -3.19
N PHE A 35 -0.86 10.81 -4.12
CA PHE A 35 -1.43 9.56 -4.60
C PHE A 35 -0.48 8.76 -5.48
N LYS A 36 0.30 9.44 -6.34
CA LYS A 36 1.32 8.81 -7.19
C LYS A 36 2.40 8.11 -6.36
N MET A 37 2.76 8.70 -5.21
CA MET A 37 3.68 8.08 -4.26
C MET A 37 3.16 6.73 -3.75
N TYR A 38 1.89 6.62 -3.37
CA TYR A 38 1.33 5.37 -2.87
C TYR A 38 1.23 4.30 -3.95
N HIS A 39 0.93 4.65 -5.20
CA HIS A 39 1.07 3.72 -6.34
C HIS A 39 2.52 3.23 -6.51
N GLY A 40 3.49 4.12 -6.39
CA GLY A 40 4.91 3.76 -6.43
C GLY A 40 5.30 2.82 -5.28
N ALA A 41 4.76 3.02 -4.08
CA ALA A 41 5.01 2.17 -2.92
C ALA A 41 4.38 0.79 -3.08
N TYR A 42 3.16 0.72 -3.62
CA TYR A 42 2.50 -0.54 -3.96
C TYR A 42 3.33 -1.36 -4.95
N LYS A 43 3.76 -0.74 -6.05
CA LYS A 43 4.55 -1.42 -7.07
C LYS A 43 5.85 -2.00 -6.50
N GLU A 44 6.58 -1.23 -5.71
CA GLU A 44 7.83 -1.71 -5.10
C GLU A 44 7.58 -2.82 -4.07
N ALA A 45 6.50 -2.74 -3.28
CA ALA A 45 6.13 -3.81 -2.36
C ALA A 45 5.83 -5.13 -3.08
N ILE A 46 5.12 -5.09 -4.21
CA ILE A 46 4.88 -6.28 -5.04
C ILE A 46 6.18 -6.85 -5.61
N GLU A 47 7.03 -5.99 -6.18
CA GLU A 47 8.32 -6.40 -6.74
C GLU A 47 9.23 -7.05 -5.69
N GLU A 48 9.25 -6.53 -4.46
CA GLU A 48 10.00 -7.12 -3.35
C GLU A 48 9.49 -8.52 -2.98
N ILE A 49 8.17 -8.69 -2.85
CA ILE A 49 7.59 -10.00 -2.52
C ILE A 49 7.89 -11.00 -3.63
N GLN A 50 7.75 -10.59 -4.90
CA GLN A 50 8.01 -11.45 -6.06
C GLN A 50 9.49 -11.86 -6.18
N LYS A 51 10.43 -11.06 -5.63
CA LYS A 51 11.85 -11.44 -5.52
C LYS A 51 12.10 -12.48 -4.44
N GLU A 52 11.30 -12.48 -3.38
CA GLU A 52 11.43 -13.41 -2.25
C GLU A 52 10.72 -14.74 -2.51
N ARG A 53 9.62 -14.72 -3.27
CA ARG A 53 8.84 -15.90 -3.66
C ARG A 53 7.98 -15.66 -4.89
N GLU A 54 7.65 -16.74 -5.58
CA GLU A 54 6.61 -16.71 -6.61
C GLU A 54 5.23 -16.41 -5.96
N CYS A 55 4.45 -15.54 -6.58
CA CYS A 55 3.09 -15.21 -6.19
C CYS A 55 2.13 -15.70 -7.26
N THR A 56 1.03 -16.30 -6.84
CA THR A 56 -0.05 -16.67 -7.76
C THR A 56 -0.85 -15.45 -8.20
N ASP A 57 -1.56 -15.55 -9.33
CA ASP A 57 -2.46 -14.48 -9.79
C ASP A 57 -3.54 -14.15 -8.76
N GLU A 58 -4.03 -15.14 -8.01
CA GLU A 58 -5.00 -14.94 -6.93
C GLU A 58 -4.41 -14.05 -5.82
N GLU A 59 -3.18 -14.32 -5.40
CA GLU A 59 -2.49 -13.52 -4.37
C GLU A 59 -2.22 -12.09 -4.85
N LEU A 60 -1.84 -11.92 -6.11
CA LEU A 60 -1.64 -10.61 -6.72
C LEU A 60 -2.95 -9.81 -6.77
N ASN A 61 -4.06 -10.46 -7.11
CA ASN A 61 -5.38 -9.83 -7.08
C ASN A 61 -5.77 -9.41 -5.66
N VAL A 62 -5.51 -10.23 -4.65
CA VAL A 62 -5.77 -9.86 -3.25
C VAL A 62 -4.94 -8.64 -2.83
N PHE A 63 -3.66 -8.57 -3.22
CA PHE A 63 -2.86 -7.36 -2.94
C PHE A 63 -3.41 -6.13 -3.64
N HIS A 64 -3.87 -6.28 -4.88
CA HIS A 64 -4.51 -5.20 -5.62
C HIS A 64 -5.79 -4.71 -4.93
N ASP A 65 -6.64 -5.64 -4.47
CA ASP A 65 -7.87 -5.33 -3.74
C ASP A 65 -7.58 -4.58 -2.43
N LEU A 66 -6.59 -5.04 -1.66
CA LEU A 66 -6.16 -4.36 -0.42
C LEU A 66 -5.64 -2.94 -0.70
N PHE A 67 -4.83 -2.79 -1.74
CA PHE A 67 -4.35 -1.48 -2.16
C PHE A 67 -5.48 -0.56 -2.63
N GLN A 68 -6.47 -1.10 -3.35
CA GLN A 68 -7.64 -0.34 -3.78
C GLN A 68 -8.46 0.13 -2.58
N VAL A 69 -8.69 -0.72 -1.58
CA VAL A 69 -9.30 -0.34 -0.29
C VAL A 69 -8.54 0.80 0.36
N PHE A 70 -7.21 0.73 0.43
CA PHE A 70 -6.40 1.82 0.95
C PHE A 70 -6.61 3.12 0.16
N MET A 71 -6.54 3.08 -1.17
CA MET A 71 -6.62 4.27 -2.02
C MET A 71 -7.99 4.95 -1.95
N ASP A 72 -9.07 4.18 -1.91
CA ASP A 72 -10.43 4.74 -1.83
C ASP A 72 -10.66 5.43 -0.48
N ASN A 73 -10.23 4.79 0.62
CA ASN A 73 -10.33 5.38 1.95
C ASN A 73 -9.39 6.57 2.13
N LEU A 74 -8.22 6.58 1.47
CA LEU A 74 -7.32 7.72 1.49
C LEU A 74 -7.93 8.93 0.78
N LYS A 75 -8.58 8.73 -0.37
CA LYS A 75 -9.26 9.81 -1.11
C LYS A 75 -10.41 10.41 -0.31
N GLU A 76 -11.15 9.57 0.42
CA GLU A 76 -12.28 10.02 1.23
C GLU A 76 -11.82 10.73 2.51
N SER A 77 -10.89 10.13 3.25
CA SER A 77 -10.49 10.63 4.58
C SER A 77 -9.37 11.67 4.54
N LEU A 78 -8.60 11.73 3.44
CA LEU A 78 -7.34 12.47 3.33
C LEU A 78 -6.35 12.12 4.46
N ASN A 79 -6.46 10.91 5.03
CA ASN A 79 -5.69 10.48 6.19
C ASN A 79 -5.11 9.08 5.98
N TYR A 80 -3.77 9.02 5.87
CA TYR A 80 -3.03 7.77 5.70
C TYR A 80 -3.34 6.73 6.79
N ASN A 81 -3.36 7.13 8.06
CA ASN A 81 -3.56 6.21 9.18
C ASN A 81 -4.97 5.62 9.17
N VAL A 82 -5.97 6.38 8.73
CA VAL A 82 -7.34 5.88 8.59
C VAL A 82 -7.39 4.84 7.47
N ALA A 83 -6.85 5.17 6.30
CA ALA A 83 -6.81 4.27 5.15
C ALA A 83 -6.05 2.96 5.44
N GLU A 84 -4.88 3.05 6.09
CA GLU A 84 -4.06 1.90 6.44
C GLU A 84 -4.74 0.97 7.45
N ASN A 85 -5.36 1.53 8.50
CA ASN A 85 -6.07 0.74 9.49
C ASN A 85 -7.25 -0.02 8.87
N ILE A 86 -7.94 0.57 7.89
CA ILE A 86 -9.06 -0.09 7.19
C ILE A 86 -8.54 -1.23 6.31
N MET A 87 -7.45 -1.02 5.57
CA MET A 87 -6.78 -2.07 4.81
C MET A 87 -6.34 -3.24 5.71
N ILE A 88 -5.75 -2.96 6.89
CA ILE A 88 -5.33 -4.00 7.84
C ILE A 88 -6.51 -4.80 8.37
N LYS A 89 -7.60 -4.14 8.77
CA LYS A 89 -8.82 -4.83 9.23
C LYS A 89 -9.35 -5.82 8.20
N ARG A 90 -9.22 -5.50 6.91
CA ARG A 90 -9.65 -6.36 5.80
C ARG A 90 -8.87 -7.68 5.71
N ILE A 91 -7.68 -7.76 6.30
CA ILE A 91 -6.87 -8.99 6.39
C ILE A 91 -7.32 -9.87 7.57
N GLU A 92 -7.92 -9.25 8.58
CA GLU A 92 -8.34 -9.91 9.82
C GLU A 92 -9.70 -10.61 9.69
N GLU A 93 -10.59 -10.07 8.86
CA GLU A 93 -11.89 -10.63 8.45
C GLU A 93 -11.78 -11.94 7.66
#